data_AF-A0A0D0CLL6-F1
#
_entry.id   AF-A0A0D0CLL6-F1
#
_cell.length_a   1.000
_cell.length_b   1.000
_cell.length_c   1.000
_cell.angle_alpha   90.00
_cell.angle_beta   90.00
_cell.angle_gamma   90.00
#
_symmetry.space_group_name_H-M   'P 1'
#
loop_
_entity.id
_entity.type
_entity.pdbx_description
1 polymer ?
#
loop_
_entity_poly.entity_id
_entity_poly.type
_entity_poly.pdbx_seq_one_letter_code
_entity_poly.pdbx_strand_id
1 'polypeptide(L)'
;TMGIRDSISQGILNTLIEMGKKLHKREARAPAMPESEVRAILEKELVDFLGRKTLEDVINPLLGMQDMLLCLCFLNIHLDMLTKILHTILLGVVKYFWGQMVYLLDRAKLLSMFQSRLESIDHDGLNAPSLIPEYICRYKGGLIRKHFKSLAQVMPFVIHSLVPQSVIDGWTTIGELVVLLWHTKIDDTEVYMAQLSRTIEDFLNVTAICALSILISKPKFHFLVHLPLYIQPFGPALLFSTEHYESFNHVFRLLCIHSSQQGLS
;
A
#
# COMPACT_ATOMS: atom_id res chain seq x y z
N THR A 1 -2.98 4.05 24.66
CA THR A 1 -3.91 3.17 23.91
C THR A 1 -5.34 3.64 24.16
N MET A 2 -5.85 4.53 23.31
CA MET A 2 -7.26 4.93 23.37
C MET A 2 -8.06 3.96 22.49
N GLY A 3 -8.51 2.85 23.08
CA GLY A 3 -9.52 2.00 22.47
C GLY A 3 -10.89 2.64 22.63
N ILE A 4 -11.68 2.63 21.56
CA ILE A 4 -13.07 3.11 21.56
C ILE A 4 -13.86 2.23 22.56
N ARG A 5 -14.47 2.84 23.57
CA ARG A 5 -15.37 2.15 24.52
C ARG A 5 -16.72 1.94 23.86
N ASP A 6 -17.01 0.70 23.48
CA ASP A 6 -18.35 0.29 23.09
C ASP A 6 -19.24 0.12 24.35
N SER A 7 -20.36 0.83 24.38
CA SER A 7 -21.28 0.87 25.53
C SER A 7 -22.01 -0.47 25.74
N ILE A 8 -22.19 -1.25 24.68
CA ILE A 8 -22.86 -2.56 24.72
C ILE A 8 -21.92 -3.58 25.36
N SER A 9 -20.68 -3.68 24.87
CA SER A 9 -19.65 -4.57 25.42
C SER A 9 -19.36 -4.28 26.90
N GLN A 10 -19.39 -3.01 27.31
CA GLN A 10 -19.18 -2.61 28.70
C GLN A 10 -20.35 -3.07 29.62
N GLY A 11 -21.59 -3.06 29.13
CA GLY A 11 -22.76 -3.53 29.88
C GLY A 11 -22.73 -5.04 30.14
N ILE A 12 -22.33 -5.82 29.13
CA ILE A 12 -22.18 -7.28 29.24
C ILE A 12 -21.04 -7.61 30.22
N LEU A 13 -19.89 -6.94 30.06
CA LEU A 13 -18.73 -7.17 30.93
C LEU A 13 -19.03 -6.83 32.41
N ASN A 14 -19.74 -5.74 32.66
CA ASN A 14 -20.13 -5.37 34.03
C ASN A 14 -21.09 -6.40 34.65
N THR A 15 -22.02 -6.95 33.86
CA THR A 15 -22.96 -7.99 34.31
C THR A 15 -22.21 -9.27 34.68
N LEU A 16 -21.27 -9.72 33.84
CA LEU A 16 -20.45 -10.91 34.09
C LEU A 16 -19.52 -10.72 35.30
N ILE A 17 -18.94 -9.54 35.48
CA ILE A 17 -18.13 -9.21 36.66
C ILE A 17 -18.97 -9.26 37.94
N GLU A 18 -20.19 -8.70 37.94
CA GLU A 18 -21.07 -8.76 39.10
C GLU A 18 -21.57 -10.18 39.40
N MET A 19 -21.83 -11.00 38.37
CA MET A 19 -22.14 -12.42 38.54
C MET A 19 -20.95 -13.19 39.11
N GLY A 20 -19.74 -12.98 38.58
CA GLY A 20 -18.52 -13.60 39.09
C GLY A 20 -18.24 -13.22 40.55
N LYS A 21 -18.49 -11.97 40.94
CA LYS A 21 -18.40 -11.53 42.34
C LYS A 21 -19.44 -12.19 43.23
N LYS A 22 -20.67 -12.40 42.74
CA LYS A 22 -21.74 -13.11 43.48
C LYS A 22 -21.42 -14.60 43.66
N LEU A 23 -20.91 -15.26 42.64
CA LEU A 23 -20.50 -16.67 42.69
C LEU A 23 -19.29 -16.90 43.61
N HIS A 24 -18.42 -15.90 43.76
CA HIS A 24 -17.33 -15.90 44.74
C HIS A 24 -17.75 -15.42 46.14
N LYS A 25 -18.97 -14.90 46.31
CA LYS A 25 -19.42 -14.37 47.61
C LYS A 25 -19.83 -15.54 48.51
N ARG A 26 -19.07 -15.71 49.59
CA ARG A 26 -19.27 -16.76 50.60
C ARG A 26 -20.65 -16.66 51.24
N GLU A 27 -21.48 -17.68 51.07
CA GLU A 27 -22.50 -18.00 52.08
C GLU A 27 -21.82 -18.78 53.20
N ALA A 28 -22.05 -18.38 54.45
CA ALA A 28 -21.24 -18.77 55.61
C ALA A 28 -21.25 -20.27 55.99
N ARG A 29 -21.78 -21.17 55.15
CA ARG A 29 -21.91 -22.62 55.43
C ARG A 29 -21.73 -23.58 54.24
N ALA A 30 -21.25 -23.15 53.06
CA ALA A 30 -21.00 -24.06 51.94
C ALA A 30 -19.51 -24.08 51.52
N PRO A 31 -18.96 -25.23 51.08
CA PRO A 31 -17.59 -25.31 50.54
C PRO A 31 -17.48 -24.46 49.27
N ALA A 32 -16.33 -23.80 49.11
CA ALA A 32 -16.08 -22.91 47.97
C ALA A 32 -16.19 -23.69 46.65
N MET A 33 -17.00 -23.17 45.72
CA MET A 33 -17.09 -23.70 44.36
C MET A 33 -15.70 -23.65 43.72
N PRO A 34 -15.22 -24.75 43.11
CA PRO A 34 -13.95 -24.74 42.40
C PRO A 34 -13.99 -23.75 41.23
N GLU A 35 -12.88 -23.06 41.01
CA GLU A 35 -12.74 -21.99 40.01
C GLU A 35 -13.11 -22.45 38.59
N SER A 36 -12.90 -23.74 38.29
CA SER A 36 -13.31 -24.39 37.04
C SER A 36 -14.82 -24.41 36.82
N GLU A 37 -15.60 -24.57 37.90
CA GLU A 37 -17.06 -24.65 37.85
C GLU A 37 -17.68 -23.25 37.75
N VAL A 38 -17.11 -22.27 38.46
CA VAL A 38 -17.47 -20.85 38.31
C VAL A 38 -17.21 -20.36 36.88
N ARG A 39 -16.07 -20.74 36.30
CA ARG A 39 -15.72 -20.41 34.92
C ARG A 39 -16.70 -21.02 33.91
N ALA A 40 -17.05 -22.30 34.08
CA ALA A 40 -18.03 -22.95 33.20
C ALA A 40 -19.41 -22.29 33.25
N ILE A 41 -19.85 -21.82 34.42
CA ILE A 41 -21.12 -21.09 34.58
C ILE A 41 -21.07 -19.74 33.87
N LEU A 42 -19.97 -18.99 34.02
CA LEU A 42 -19.80 -17.70 33.36
C LEU A 42 -19.66 -17.82 31.84
N GLU A 43 -18.97 -18.85 31.34
CA GLU A 43 -18.87 -19.15 29.91
C GLU A 43 -20.26 -19.52 29.33
N LYS A 44 -21.05 -20.32 30.04
CA LYS A 44 -22.41 -20.66 29.62
C LYS A 44 -23.32 -19.43 29.53
N GLU A 45 -23.29 -18.57 30.54
CA GLU A 45 -24.09 -17.33 30.56
C GLU A 45 -23.65 -16.34 29.48
N LEU A 46 -22.35 -16.22 29.23
CA LEU A 46 -21.84 -15.42 28.10
C LEU A 46 -22.40 -15.94 26.76
N VAL A 47 -22.45 -17.26 26.56
CA VAL A 47 -23.00 -17.87 25.34
C VAL A 47 -24.51 -17.65 25.23
N ASP A 48 -25.25 -17.75 26.34
CA ASP A 48 -26.69 -17.48 26.37
C ASP A 48 -27.00 -16.00 26.07
N PHE A 49 -26.22 -15.06 26.61
CA PHE A 49 -26.32 -13.62 26.29
C PHE A 49 -26.03 -13.31 24.81
N LEU A 50 -25.15 -14.07 24.17
CA LEU A 50 -24.80 -13.91 22.76
C LEU A 50 -25.81 -14.57 21.81
N GLY A 51 -26.85 -15.25 22.32
CA GLY A 51 -28.01 -15.69 21.54
C GLY A 51 -27.66 -16.59 20.35
N ARG A 52 -26.69 -17.51 20.52
CA ARG A 52 -26.11 -18.39 19.48
C ARG A 52 -25.28 -17.69 18.38
N LYS A 53 -24.97 -16.40 18.50
CA LYS A 53 -23.95 -15.76 17.66
C LYS A 53 -22.57 -16.02 18.26
N THR A 54 -21.57 -16.24 17.42
CA THR A 54 -20.20 -16.41 17.92
C THR A 54 -19.72 -15.09 18.52
N LEU A 55 -18.80 -15.14 19.49
CA LEU A 55 -18.21 -13.92 20.08
C LEU A 55 -17.60 -13.02 18.98
N GLU A 56 -17.12 -13.63 17.91
CA GLU A 56 -16.56 -12.99 16.72
C GLU A 56 -17.63 -12.19 15.95
N ASP A 57 -18.82 -12.75 15.72
CA ASP A 57 -19.96 -12.04 15.08
C ASP A 57 -20.41 -10.79 15.84
N VAL A 58 -20.29 -10.81 17.17
CA VAL A 58 -20.78 -9.73 18.04
C VAL A 58 -19.74 -8.63 18.21
N ILE A 59 -18.45 -8.97 18.21
CA ILE A 59 -17.36 -7.98 18.24
C ILE A 59 -17.22 -7.29 16.88
N ASN A 60 -17.35 -8.06 15.80
CA ASN A 60 -17.34 -7.53 14.44
C ASN A 60 -18.07 -8.51 13.49
N PRO A 61 -19.21 -8.14 12.90
CA PRO A 61 -19.94 -8.98 11.95
C PRO A 61 -19.10 -9.48 10.76
N LEU A 62 -17.97 -8.82 10.45
CA LEU A 62 -17.04 -9.23 9.41
C LEU A 62 -16.20 -10.47 9.79
N LEU A 63 -16.08 -10.82 11.07
CA LEU A 63 -15.26 -11.94 11.54
C LEU A 63 -16.00 -13.28 11.50
N GLY A 64 -17.32 -13.31 11.69
CA GLY A 64 -18.09 -14.56 11.76
C GLY A 64 -18.90 -14.92 10.50
N MET A 65 -18.67 -14.24 9.37
CA MET A 65 -19.25 -14.64 8.09
C MET A 65 -18.54 -15.88 7.52
N GLN A 66 -19.03 -17.07 7.89
CA GLN A 66 -18.49 -18.36 7.45
C GLN A 66 -18.49 -18.55 5.91
N ASP A 67 -19.45 -17.94 5.19
CA ASP A 67 -19.49 -17.98 3.71
C ASP A 67 -18.52 -16.98 3.08
N MET A 68 -18.05 -16.00 3.86
CA MET A 68 -16.92 -15.14 3.55
C MET A 68 -15.61 -15.79 4.02
N LEU A 69 -15.55 -17.04 4.49
CA LEU A 69 -14.26 -17.65 4.87
C LEU A 69 -13.33 -17.84 3.65
N LEU A 70 -13.90 -18.02 2.46
CA LEU A 70 -13.13 -17.96 1.20
C LEU A 70 -12.60 -16.56 0.90
N CYS A 71 -13.27 -15.49 1.36
CA CYS A 71 -12.88 -14.10 1.14
C CYS A 71 -12.06 -13.51 2.33
N LEU A 72 -12.19 -14.06 3.54
CA LEU A 72 -11.39 -13.74 4.72
C LEU A 72 -10.02 -14.45 4.69
N CYS A 73 -9.91 -15.61 4.01
CA CYS A 73 -8.59 -16.14 3.63
C CYS A 73 -7.81 -15.16 2.72
N PHE A 74 -8.49 -14.27 2.01
CA PHE A 74 -7.87 -13.16 1.27
C PHE A 74 -7.77 -11.86 2.07
N LEU A 75 -8.29 -11.80 3.30
CA LEU A 75 -8.25 -10.62 4.15
C LEU A 75 -7.31 -10.82 5.35
N ASN A 76 -6.04 -11.08 5.07
CA ASN A 76 -5.01 -10.99 6.09
C ASN A 76 -4.71 -9.51 6.34
N ILE A 77 -5.25 -8.93 7.40
CA ILE A 77 -5.10 -7.51 7.79
C ILE A 77 -3.63 -7.04 7.81
N HIS A 78 -2.66 -7.95 7.99
CA HIS A 78 -1.23 -7.66 7.90
C HIS A 78 -0.65 -7.69 6.46
N LEU A 79 -1.27 -8.41 5.53
CA LEU A 79 -0.95 -8.43 4.08
C LEU A 79 -1.79 -7.41 3.27
N ASP A 80 -2.96 -7.02 3.78
CA ASP A 80 -3.96 -6.16 3.13
C ASP A 80 -3.93 -4.71 3.61
N MET A 81 -2.88 -4.31 4.32
CA MET A 81 -2.45 -2.91 4.28
C MET A 81 -1.93 -2.64 2.86
N LEU A 82 -2.87 -2.46 1.92
CA LEU A 82 -2.68 -2.14 0.52
C LEU A 82 -1.78 -0.91 0.43
N THR A 83 -0.49 -1.18 0.34
CA THR A 83 0.54 -0.17 0.47
C THR A 83 0.59 0.55 -0.86
N LYS A 84 -0.18 1.65 -0.98
CA LYS A 84 -0.11 2.70 -2.02
C LYS A 84 0.70 2.25 -3.23
N ILE A 85 0.18 1.34 -4.06
CA ILE A 85 0.97 0.72 -5.15
C ILE A 85 1.65 1.81 -5.98
N LEU A 86 0.92 2.89 -6.28
CA LEU A 86 1.48 4.01 -7.02
C LEU A 86 2.61 4.77 -6.30
N HIS A 87 2.59 4.89 -4.96
CA HIS A 87 3.75 5.43 -4.22
C HIS A 87 4.90 4.41 -4.16
N THR A 88 4.60 3.13 -4.07
CA THR A 88 5.60 2.05 -4.01
C THR A 88 6.38 1.97 -5.31
N ILE A 89 5.71 2.14 -6.46
CA ILE A 89 6.35 2.18 -7.77
C ILE A 89 7.10 3.50 -7.98
N LEU A 90 6.41 4.65 -7.99
CA LEU A 90 7.02 5.92 -8.40
C LEU A 90 7.99 6.47 -7.34
N LEU A 91 7.58 6.54 -6.07
CA LEU A 91 8.45 7.01 -4.97
C LEU A 91 9.29 5.88 -4.35
N GLY A 92 9.27 4.70 -4.93
CA GLY A 92 10.12 3.58 -4.56
C GLY A 92 10.99 3.15 -5.70
N VAL A 93 10.50 2.21 -6.51
CA VAL A 93 11.24 1.59 -7.61
C VAL A 93 11.84 2.64 -8.54
N VAL A 94 11.02 3.49 -9.13
CA VAL A 94 11.46 4.52 -10.10
C VAL A 94 12.40 5.53 -9.44
N LYS A 95 12.08 5.99 -8.22
CA LYS A 95 12.93 6.92 -7.46
C LYS A 95 14.33 6.35 -7.19
N TYR A 96 14.43 5.08 -6.78
CA TYR A 96 15.72 4.47 -6.47
C TYR A 96 16.53 4.18 -7.74
N PHE A 97 15.85 3.75 -8.81
CA PHE A 97 16.48 3.55 -10.11
C PHE A 97 16.98 4.87 -10.71
N TRP A 98 16.20 5.95 -10.56
CA TRP A 98 16.62 7.32 -10.86
C TRP A 98 17.88 7.73 -10.08
N GLY A 99 17.96 7.43 -8.79
CA GLY A 99 19.16 7.70 -8.00
C GLY A 99 20.42 7.03 -8.55
N GLN A 100 20.31 5.77 -9.00
CA GLN A 100 21.42 5.07 -9.65
C GLN A 100 21.81 5.70 -10.98
N MET A 101 20.83 6.07 -11.79
CA MET A 101 21.04 6.72 -13.08
C MET A 101 21.74 8.08 -12.90
N VAL A 102 21.28 8.91 -11.96
CA VAL A 102 21.91 10.20 -11.63
C VAL A 102 23.35 10.00 -11.18
N TYR A 103 23.63 9.00 -10.33
CA TYR A 103 25.00 8.69 -9.91
C TYR A 103 25.90 8.37 -11.12
N LEU A 104 25.42 7.58 -12.09
CA LEU A 104 26.16 7.28 -13.31
C LEU A 104 26.43 8.53 -14.15
N LEU A 105 25.40 9.38 -14.36
CA LEU A 105 25.53 10.61 -15.14
C LEU A 105 26.49 11.61 -14.48
N ASP A 106 26.42 11.79 -13.16
CA ASP A 106 27.30 12.68 -12.41
C ASP A 106 28.76 12.21 -12.53
N ARG A 107 29.00 10.91 -12.33
CA ARG A 107 30.35 10.32 -12.43
C ARG A 107 30.93 10.47 -13.83
N ALA A 108 30.10 10.39 -14.87
CA ALA A 108 30.50 10.55 -16.26
C ALA A 108 30.50 12.01 -16.74
N LYS A 109 30.04 12.98 -15.91
CA LYS A 109 29.83 14.39 -16.27
C LYS A 109 28.90 14.58 -17.48
N LEU A 110 27.90 13.70 -17.62
CA LEU A 110 26.94 13.68 -18.74
C LEU A 110 25.59 14.34 -18.41
N LEU A 111 25.46 14.97 -17.25
CA LEU A 111 24.20 15.57 -16.80
C LEU A 111 23.71 16.69 -17.74
N SER A 112 24.62 17.50 -18.30
CA SER A 112 24.28 18.54 -19.27
C SER A 112 23.73 17.95 -20.57
N MET A 113 24.36 16.88 -21.09
CA MET A 113 23.88 16.16 -22.26
C MET A 113 22.50 15.54 -22.02
N PHE A 114 22.30 14.95 -20.85
CA PHE A 114 21.00 14.44 -20.42
C PHE A 114 19.95 15.56 -20.40
N GLN A 115 20.27 16.72 -19.83
CA GLN A 115 19.36 17.87 -19.78
C GLN A 115 18.98 18.35 -21.18
N SER A 116 19.95 18.57 -22.07
CA SER A 116 19.68 19.02 -23.44
C SER A 116 18.82 18.04 -24.24
N ARG A 117 18.98 16.73 -24.02
CA ARG A 117 18.12 15.71 -24.65
C ARG A 117 16.72 15.72 -24.06
N LEU A 118 16.59 15.91 -22.76
CA LEU A 118 15.30 16.04 -22.10
C LEU A 118 14.56 17.30 -22.57
N GLU A 119 15.28 18.38 -22.89
CA GLU A 119 14.75 19.61 -23.53
C GLU A 119 14.33 19.39 -24.99
N SER A 120 14.94 18.44 -25.70
CA SER A 120 14.60 18.12 -27.09
C SER A 120 13.36 17.24 -27.26
N ILE A 121 12.79 16.74 -26.17
CA ILE A 121 11.58 15.93 -26.23
C ILE A 121 10.40 16.81 -26.61
N ASP A 122 9.68 16.37 -27.63
CA ASP A 122 8.40 16.96 -27.96
C ASP A 122 7.41 16.71 -26.82
N HIS A 123 6.82 17.80 -26.34
CA HIS A 123 5.79 17.74 -25.31
C HIS A 123 4.42 17.39 -25.92
N ASP A 124 4.25 17.53 -27.23
CA ASP A 124 3.02 17.19 -27.94
C ASP A 124 2.84 15.66 -27.98
N GLY A 125 1.94 15.17 -27.13
CA GLY A 125 1.68 13.73 -26.94
C GLY A 125 2.04 13.21 -25.55
N LEU A 126 2.83 13.97 -24.78
CA LEU A 126 3.03 13.72 -23.37
C LEU A 126 1.95 14.43 -22.57
N ASN A 127 1.03 13.68 -21.97
CA ASN A 127 0.13 14.19 -20.91
C ASN A 127 0.91 14.51 -19.60
N ALA A 128 2.05 15.21 -19.71
CA ALA A 128 3.05 15.35 -18.67
C ALA A 128 3.54 16.80 -18.51
N PRO A 129 2.75 17.69 -17.87
CA PRO A 129 3.13 19.09 -17.62
C PRO A 129 4.32 19.24 -16.63
N SER A 130 4.85 18.15 -16.10
CA SER A 130 5.88 18.10 -15.05
C SER A 130 7.31 17.88 -15.56
N LEU A 131 7.51 17.78 -16.87
CA LEU A 131 8.83 17.52 -17.46
C LEU A 131 9.56 18.84 -17.74
N ILE A 132 10.01 19.50 -16.67
CA ILE A 132 10.82 20.73 -16.75
C ILE A 132 12.30 20.32 -16.56
N PRO A 133 13.12 20.26 -17.62
CA PRO A 133 14.44 19.64 -17.57
C PRO A 133 15.40 20.31 -16.60
N GLU A 134 15.43 21.66 -16.58
CA GLU A 134 16.23 22.44 -15.63
C GLU A 134 15.87 22.10 -14.18
N TYR A 135 14.57 22.03 -13.87
CA TYR A 135 14.11 21.67 -12.53
C TYR A 135 14.50 20.24 -12.17
N ILE A 136 14.34 19.28 -13.08
CA ILE A 136 14.68 17.87 -12.87
C ILE A 136 16.17 17.71 -12.54
N CYS A 137 17.04 18.39 -13.29
CA CYS A 137 18.48 18.31 -13.10
C CYS A 137 18.94 19.04 -11.82
N ARG A 138 18.35 20.22 -11.54
CA ARG A 138 18.67 21.01 -10.34
C ARG A 138 18.20 20.34 -9.05
N TYR A 139 17.02 19.73 -9.06
CA TYR A 139 16.38 19.11 -7.88
C TYR A 139 16.32 17.59 -7.97
N LYS A 140 17.36 16.96 -8.53
CA LYS A 140 17.45 15.51 -8.77
C LYS A 140 17.16 14.62 -7.53
N GLY A 141 17.39 15.11 -6.31
CA GLY A 141 17.05 14.37 -5.08
C GLY A 141 15.64 14.64 -4.51
N GLY A 142 15.00 15.74 -4.94
CA GLY A 142 13.74 16.26 -4.39
C GLY A 142 12.51 16.03 -5.27
N LEU A 143 12.64 15.16 -6.29
CA LEU A 143 11.54 14.92 -7.23
C LEU A 143 10.35 14.24 -6.53
N ILE A 144 9.16 14.67 -6.93
CA ILE A 144 7.87 14.13 -6.51
C ILE A 144 7.29 13.18 -7.56
N ARG A 145 6.21 12.48 -7.19
CA ARG A 145 5.54 11.45 -8.00
C ARG A 145 5.30 11.85 -9.46
N LYS A 146 4.78 13.06 -9.70
CA LYS A 146 4.47 13.54 -11.06
C LYS A 146 5.72 13.64 -11.97
N HIS A 147 6.90 13.88 -11.42
CA HIS A 147 8.13 13.93 -12.21
C HIS A 147 8.60 12.52 -12.55
N PHE A 148 8.56 11.59 -11.58
CA PHE A 148 8.91 10.20 -11.82
C PHE A 148 7.99 9.51 -12.83
N LYS A 149 6.70 9.85 -12.83
CA LYS A 149 5.76 9.35 -13.83
C LYS A 149 6.20 9.76 -15.24
N SER A 150 6.51 11.03 -15.45
CA SER A 150 6.95 11.55 -16.75
C SER A 150 8.31 10.99 -17.17
N LEU A 151 9.25 10.88 -16.21
CA LEU A 151 10.55 10.27 -16.46
C LEU A 151 10.39 8.81 -16.92
N ALA A 152 9.59 8.00 -16.23
CA ALA A 152 9.37 6.61 -16.62
C ALA A 152 8.86 6.43 -18.07
N GLN A 153 8.15 7.43 -18.62
CA GLN A 153 7.65 7.40 -20.00
C GLN A 153 8.73 7.72 -21.04
N VAL A 154 9.69 8.60 -20.72
CA VAL A 154 10.61 9.15 -21.72
C VAL A 154 12.03 8.61 -21.62
N MET A 155 12.40 8.03 -20.48
CA MET A 155 13.80 7.74 -20.14
C MET A 155 14.55 6.91 -21.19
N PRO A 156 14.01 5.82 -21.77
CA PRO A 156 14.71 5.05 -22.81
C PRO A 156 15.17 5.90 -23.99
N PHE A 157 14.39 6.91 -24.38
CA PHE A 157 14.71 7.79 -25.51
C PHE A 157 15.79 8.82 -25.17
N VAL A 158 15.89 9.24 -23.91
CA VAL A 158 16.82 10.29 -23.47
C VAL A 158 18.21 9.73 -23.19
N ILE A 159 18.28 8.56 -22.57
CA ILE A 159 19.54 8.05 -21.97
C ILE A 159 20.37 7.17 -22.91
N HIS A 160 19.90 6.93 -24.13
CA HIS A 160 20.63 6.11 -25.11
C HIS A 160 22.08 6.57 -25.26
N SER A 161 23.06 5.68 -25.23
CA SER A 161 24.49 6.04 -25.30
C SER A 161 25.05 6.90 -24.16
N LEU A 162 24.26 7.26 -23.12
CA LEU A 162 24.75 7.96 -21.92
C LEU A 162 25.03 7.01 -20.75
N VAL A 163 24.40 5.84 -20.77
CA VAL A 163 24.48 4.81 -19.73
C VAL A 163 24.70 3.44 -20.36
N PRO A 164 25.18 2.44 -19.61
CA PRO A 164 25.29 1.06 -20.10
C PRO A 164 23.94 0.52 -20.57
N GLN A 165 23.97 -0.40 -21.55
CA GLN A 165 22.76 -0.99 -22.15
C GLN A 165 21.81 -1.58 -21.09
N SER A 166 22.34 -2.27 -20.08
CA SER A 166 21.54 -2.84 -18.99
C SER A 166 20.70 -1.80 -18.22
N VAL A 167 21.15 -0.54 -18.15
CA VAL A 167 20.39 0.54 -17.52
C VAL A 167 19.25 1.01 -18.44
N ILE A 168 19.47 1.02 -19.76
CA ILE A 168 18.44 1.31 -20.76
C ILE A 168 17.37 0.23 -20.71
N ASP A 169 17.77 -1.04 -20.68
CA ASP A 169 16.87 -2.19 -20.57
C ASP A 169 16.03 -2.05 -19.29
N GLY A 170 16.65 -1.70 -18.16
CA GLY A 170 15.94 -1.51 -16.90
C GLY A 170 14.92 -0.37 -16.95
N TRP A 171 15.24 0.75 -17.58
CA TRP A 171 14.28 1.84 -17.81
C TRP A 171 13.16 1.46 -18.78
N THR A 172 13.45 0.61 -19.77
CA THR A 172 12.47 0.11 -20.72
C THR A 172 11.45 -0.78 -20.02
N THR A 173 11.91 -1.74 -19.22
CA THR A 173 11.01 -2.61 -18.43
C THR A 173 10.27 -1.84 -17.34
N ILE A 174 10.86 -0.77 -16.76
CA ILE A 174 10.11 0.16 -15.88
C ILE A 174 8.95 0.81 -16.65
N GLY A 175 9.18 1.27 -17.87
CA GLY A 175 8.13 1.85 -18.72
C GLY A 175 6.98 0.87 -18.96
N GLU A 176 7.30 -0.37 -19.34
CA GLU A 176 6.32 -1.44 -19.54
C GLU A 176 5.54 -1.76 -18.25
N LEU A 177 6.25 -1.90 -17.13
CA LEU A 177 5.64 -2.15 -15.83
C LEU A 177 4.69 -1.02 -15.42
N VAL A 178 5.09 0.24 -15.61
CA VAL A 178 4.25 1.40 -15.33
C VAL A 178 3.01 1.41 -16.22
N VAL A 179 3.09 1.02 -17.49
CA VAL A 179 1.91 0.91 -18.35
C VAL A 179 0.93 -0.14 -17.80
N LEU A 180 1.41 -1.35 -17.52
CA LEU A 180 0.57 -2.44 -17.00
C LEU A 180 -0.12 -2.07 -15.68
N LEU A 181 0.59 -1.41 -14.77
CA LEU A 181 0.04 -1.01 -13.48
C LEU A 181 -0.93 0.17 -13.56
N TRP A 182 -0.92 0.93 -14.65
CA TRP A 182 -1.85 2.04 -14.90
C TRP A 182 -3.09 1.66 -15.72
N HIS A 183 -3.28 0.38 -16.05
CA HIS A 183 -4.51 -0.09 -16.68
C HIS A 183 -5.72 0.23 -15.78
N THR A 184 -6.77 0.78 -16.37
CA THR A 184 -8.05 1.04 -15.70
C THR A 184 -9.02 -0.12 -15.80
N LYS A 185 -8.77 -1.03 -16.76
CA LYS A 185 -9.56 -2.22 -17.03
C LYS A 185 -8.62 -3.35 -17.45
N ILE A 186 -8.92 -4.56 -16.98
CA ILE A 186 -8.27 -5.80 -17.41
C ILE A 186 -9.34 -6.61 -18.14
N ASP A 187 -9.13 -6.87 -19.43
CA ASP A 187 -10.08 -7.63 -20.27
C ASP A 187 -9.86 -9.14 -20.12
N ASP A 188 -8.60 -9.57 -20.15
CA ASP A 188 -8.18 -10.96 -19.94
C ASP A 188 -7.21 -11.02 -18.76
N THR A 189 -7.69 -11.57 -17.65
CA THR A 189 -6.93 -11.67 -16.41
C THR A 189 -5.74 -12.62 -16.55
N GLU A 190 -5.88 -13.74 -17.27
CA GLU A 190 -4.80 -14.72 -17.40
C GLU A 190 -3.63 -14.15 -18.21
N VAL A 191 -3.94 -13.55 -19.36
CA VAL A 191 -2.94 -12.89 -20.22
C VAL A 191 -2.27 -11.73 -19.47
N TYR A 192 -3.06 -10.90 -18.78
CA TYR A 192 -2.53 -9.79 -18.01
C TYR A 192 -1.62 -10.26 -16.87
N MET A 193 -2.01 -11.29 -16.11
CA MET A 193 -1.18 -11.80 -15.00
C MET A 193 0.11 -12.45 -15.50
N ALA A 194 0.06 -13.18 -16.62
CA ALA A 194 1.25 -13.73 -17.24
C ALA A 194 2.21 -12.64 -17.72
N GLN A 195 1.67 -11.59 -18.36
CA GLN A 195 2.46 -10.46 -18.82
C GLN A 195 3.06 -9.67 -17.65
N LEU A 196 2.26 -9.36 -16.63
CA LEU A 196 2.72 -8.64 -15.45
C LEU A 196 3.82 -9.40 -14.71
N SER A 197 3.63 -10.71 -14.47
CA SER A 197 4.60 -11.53 -13.77
C SER A 197 5.93 -11.62 -14.53
N ARG A 198 5.86 -11.79 -15.86
CA ARG A 198 7.05 -11.78 -16.72
C ARG A 198 7.76 -10.42 -16.68
N THR A 199 7.04 -9.32 -16.84
CA THR A 199 7.64 -7.97 -16.79
C THR A 199 8.29 -7.68 -15.43
N ILE A 200 7.70 -8.16 -14.32
CA ILE A 200 8.32 -8.05 -12.99
C ILE A 200 9.61 -8.87 -12.93
N GLU A 201 9.60 -10.11 -13.39
CA GLU A 201 10.76 -10.98 -13.40
C GLU A 201 11.90 -10.39 -14.26
N ASP A 202 11.58 -9.96 -15.48
CA ASP A 202 12.53 -9.30 -16.38
C ASP A 202 13.14 -8.05 -15.74
N PHE A 203 12.31 -7.23 -15.10
CA PHE A 203 12.77 -6.03 -14.41
C PHE A 203 13.72 -6.36 -13.25
N LEU A 204 13.38 -7.35 -12.43
CA LEU A 204 14.21 -7.77 -11.30
C LEU A 204 15.53 -8.37 -11.77
N ASN A 205 15.52 -9.17 -12.84
CA ASN A 205 16.71 -9.76 -13.45
C ASN A 205 17.64 -8.67 -13.99
N VAL A 206 17.11 -7.71 -14.76
CA VAL A 206 17.91 -6.58 -15.28
C VAL A 206 18.43 -5.70 -14.14
N THR A 207 17.62 -5.45 -13.11
CA THR A 207 18.05 -4.68 -11.93
C THR A 207 19.17 -5.38 -11.17
N ALA A 208 19.16 -6.72 -11.08
CA ALA A 208 20.24 -7.48 -10.46
C ALA A 208 21.58 -7.31 -11.19
N ILE A 209 21.55 -7.08 -12.51
CA ILE A 209 22.74 -6.82 -13.33
C ILE A 209 23.24 -5.38 -13.13
N CYS A 210 22.37 -4.39 -13.27
CA CYS A 210 22.80 -2.99 -13.36
C CYS A 210 22.75 -2.21 -12.04
N ALA A 211 22.01 -2.71 -11.03
CA ALA A 211 21.65 -1.95 -9.84
C ALA A 211 21.41 -2.86 -8.62
N LEU A 212 22.25 -3.88 -8.44
CA LEU A 212 22.13 -4.88 -7.36
C LEU A 212 22.01 -4.25 -5.96
N SER A 213 22.72 -3.14 -5.71
CA SER A 213 22.72 -2.46 -4.41
C SER A 213 21.34 -1.96 -3.98
N ILE A 214 20.55 -1.42 -4.91
CA ILE A 214 19.18 -0.95 -4.59
C ILE A 214 18.20 -2.12 -4.50
N LEU A 215 18.41 -3.19 -5.27
CA LEU A 215 17.59 -4.39 -5.21
C LEU A 215 17.66 -5.04 -3.82
N ILE A 216 18.88 -5.15 -3.27
CA ILE A 216 19.11 -5.75 -1.95
C ILE A 216 18.71 -4.79 -0.81
N SER A 217 19.04 -3.50 -0.93
CA SER A 217 18.87 -2.56 0.19
C SER A 217 17.47 -1.97 0.31
N LYS A 218 16.64 -2.03 -0.75
CA LYS A 218 15.31 -1.40 -0.76
C LYS A 218 14.22 -2.47 -0.74
N PRO A 219 13.45 -2.60 0.36
CA PRO A 219 12.39 -3.61 0.46
C PRO A 219 11.28 -3.41 -0.57
N LYS A 220 11.20 -2.22 -1.18
CA LYS A 220 10.17 -1.89 -2.16
C LYS A 220 10.21 -2.73 -3.44
N PHE A 221 11.37 -3.29 -3.79
CA PHE A 221 11.49 -4.19 -4.95
C PHE A 221 10.82 -5.54 -4.68
N HIS A 222 10.87 -6.03 -3.43
CA HIS A 222 10.20 -7.26 -3.04
C HIS A 222 8.67 -7.17 -3.17
N PHE A 223 8.09 -5.98 -2.94
CA PHE A 223 6.64 -5.79 -3.11
C PHE A 223 6.17 -6.03 -4.55
N LEU A 224 7.05 -5.90 -5.56
CA LEU A 224 6.66 -6.15 -6.94
C LEU A 224 6.19 -7.59 -7.15
N VAL A 225 6.86 -8.56 -6.51
CA VAL A 225 6.55 -9.99 -6.65
C VAL A 225 5.16 -10.34 -6.13
N HIS A 226 4.63 -9.53 -5.20
CA HIS A 226 3.30 -9.74 -4.63
C HIS A 226 2.18 -9.07 -5.44
N LEU A 227 2.50 -8.21 -6.43
CA LEU A 227 1.48 -7.50 -7.21
C LEU A 227 0.47 -8.42 -7.90
N PRO A 228 0.87 -9.53 -8.56
CA PRO A 228 -0.10 -10.45 -9.17
C PRO A 228 -1.11 -11.01 -8.16
N LEU A 229 -0.66 -11.33 -6.94
CA LEU A 229 -1.52 -11.85 -5.86
C LEU A 229 -2.61 -10.86 -5.44
N TYR A 230 -2.32 -9.56 -5.53
CA TYR A 230 -3.29 -8.51 -5.19
C TYR A 230 -4.20 -8.15 -6.37
N ILE A 231 -3.66 -8.05 -7.59
CA ILE A 231 -4.43 -7.60 -8.76
C ILE A 231 -5.42 -8.69 -9.22
N GLN A 232 -5.09 -9.97 -9.02
CA GLN A 232 -5.97 -11.08 -9.40
C GLN A 232 -7.35 -11.03 -8.70
N PRO A 233 -7.45 -10.91 -7.36
CA PRO A 233 -8.74 -10.80 -6.69
C PRO A 233 -9.36 -9.39 -6.71
N PHE A 234 -8.55 -8.32 -6.70
CA PHE A 234 -9.05 -6.95 -6.54
C PHE A 234 -9.20 -6.16 -7.85
N GLY A 235 -8.80 -6.74 -8.98
CA GLY A 235 -8.80 -6.07 -10.28
C GLY A 235 -7.64 -5.07 -10.41
N PRO A 236 -7.72 -4.10 -11.35
CA PRO A 236 -6.59 -3.21 -11.65
C PRO A 236 -6.02 -2.47 -10.44
N ALA A 237 -4.69 -2.31 -10.40
CA ALA A 237 -3.95 -1.71 -9.28
C ALA A 237 -4.43 -0.29 -8.88
N LEU A 238 -5.04 0.45 -9.82
CA LEU A 238 -5.61 1.77 -9.55
C LEU A 238 -6.80 1.72 -8.58
N LEU A 239 -7.62 0.66 -8.61
CA LEU A 239 -8.87 0.59 -7.86
C LEU A 239 -8.66 0.56 -6.36
N PHE A 240 -7.53 0.02 -5.92
CA PHE A 240 -7.18 -0.11 -4.51
C PHE A 240 -5.93 0.72 -4.13
N SER A 241 -5.53 1.64 -5.01
CA SER A 241 -4.54 2.66 -4.69
C SER A 241 -5.16 3.74 -3.81
N THR A 242 -4.58 3.97 -2.63
CA THR A 242 -5.09 5.01 -1.71
C THR A 242 -4.80 6.46 -2.17
N GLU A 243 -4.34 6.67 -3.41
CA GLU A 243 -4.18 8.01 -4.02
C GLU A 243 -5.50 8.77 -4.12
N HIS A 244 -6.62 8.09 -4.40
CA HIS A 244 -7.94 8.74 -4.35
C HIS A 244 -8.18 9.34 -2.96
N TYR A 245 -7.91 8.59 -1.88
CA TYR A 245 -8.03 9.08 -0.51
C TYR A 245 -7.03 10.19 -0.15
N GLU A 246 -5.83 10.22 -0.75
CA GLU A 246 -4.88 11.32 -0.57
C GLU A 246 -5.36 12.64 -1.19
N SER A 247 -6.01 12.58 -2.35
CA SER A 247 -6.63 13.76 -2.96
C SER A 247 -7.74 14.32 -2.06
N PHE A 248 -8.51 13.45 -1.40
CA PHE A 248 -9.50 13.85 -0.40
C PHE A 248 -8.84 14.44 0.87
N ASN A 249 -7.70 13.94 1.31
CA ASN A 249 -6.96 14.52 2.44
C ASN A 249 -6.45 15.94 2.14
N HIS A 250 -6.06 16.22 0.89
CA HIS A 250 -5.70 17.57 0.46
C HIS A 250 -6.91 18.52 0.51
N VAL A 251 -8.08 18.06 0.04
CA VAL A 251 -9.35 18.81 0.15
C VAL A 251 -9.71 19.06 1.61
N PHE A 252 -9.63 18.05 2.48
CA PHE A 252 -9.88 18.21 3.93
C PHE A 252 -8.93 19.22 4.58
N ARG A 253 -7.63 19.19 4.24
CA ARG A 253 -6.67 20.20 4.73
C ARG A 253 -7.05 21.61 4.28
N LEU A 254 -7.45 21.79 3.02
CA LEU A 254 -7.94 23.06 2.50
C LEU A 254 -9.20 23.53 3.23
N LEU A 255 -10.16 22.65 3.47
CA LEU A 255 -11.40 22.97 4.19
C LEU A 255 -11.14 23.33 5.67
N CYS A 256 -10.22 22.64 6.34
CA CYS A 256 -9.85 22.98 7.72
C CYS A 256 -9.11 24.32 7.84
N ILE A 257 -8.31 24.70 6.83
CA ILE A 257 -7.64 26.02 6.79
C ILE A 257 -8.68 27.15 6.61
N HIS A 258 -9.74 26.93 5.81
CA HIS A 258 -10.79 27.93 5.61
C HIS A 258 -11.80 27.98 6.78
N SER A 259 -12.04 26.86 7.46
CA SER A 259 -12.96 26.82 8.62
C SER A 259 -12.36 27.45 9.89
N SER A 260 -11.03 27.51 10.01
CA SER A 260 -10.36 28.09 11.19
C SER A 260 -10.18 29.61 11.12
N GLN A 261 -10.52 30.25 9.98
CA GLN A 261 -10.55 31.71 9.84
C GLN A 261 -11.94 32.33 10.06
N GLN A 262 -12.99 31.54 10.31
CA GLN A 262 -14.34 32.05 10.63
C GLN A 262 -14.72 31.92 12.12
N GLY A 263 -13.72 31.78 13.01
CA GLY A 263 -13.92 31.64 14.47
C GLY A 263 -13.41 32.81 15.30
N LEU A 264 -13.41 34.04 14.77
CA LEU A 264 -13.14 35.27 15.52
C LEU A 264 -14.11 36.35 15.04
N SER A 265 -15.32 36.31 15.59
CA SER A 265 -16.22 37.45 15.80
C SER A 265 -16.99 37.23 17.08
#